data_AF-A0A6F8TIV9-F1
#
_entry.id   AF-A0A6F8TIV9-F1
#
_cell.length_a   1.000
_cell.length_b   1.000
_cell.length_c   1.000
_cell.angle_alpha   90.00
_cell.angle_beta   90.00
_cell.angle_gamma   90.00
#
_symmetry.space_group_name_H-M   'P 1'
#
loop_
_entity.id
_entity.type
_entity.pdbx_description
1 polymer ?
#
loop_
_entity_poly.entity_id
_entity_poly.type
_entity_poly.pdbx_seq_one_letter_code
_entity_poly.pdbx_strand_id
1 'polypeptide(L)'
;MQDQALPSLPQDLNEDQSITRPPISHSGIHHFKFHGNASEYFGIWIVNILLTIITLSLYAPWAKVRRLRYFYGNTEFFERRFDFTGIPTKILIGRLIALGIYVAFSISSQYSMIATVVGIVVLYMAVPWLIRATLRFTARNSKYGNARFYFGGTIKESYKIFLLSILVYIFTLGIFTPVAIWLYKNIILITYMLDN
;
A
#
# COMPACT_ATOMS: atom_id res chain seq x y z
N MET A 1 -58.10 -34.78 -24.39
CA MET A 1 -56.86 -34.03 -24.08
C MET A 1 -57.19 -33.18 -22.87
N GLN A 2 -56.75 -33.59 -21.68
CA GLN A 2 -57.09 -32.95 -20.41
C GLN A 2 -56.19 -31.72 -20.23
N ASP A 3 -56.80 -30.53 -20.20
CA ASP A 3 -56.15 -29.30 -19.73
C ASP A 3 -55.87 -29.47 -18.24
N GLN A 4 -54.65 -29.86 -17.93
CA GLN A 4 -54.16 -29.98 -16.56
C GLN A 4 -53.81 -28.57 -16.07
N ALA A 5 -54.79 -27.89 -15.46
CA ALA A 5 -54.58 -26.61 -14.82
C ALA A 5 -53.46 -26.73 -13.76
N LEU A 6 -52.48 -25.83 -13.83
CA LEU A 6 -51.39 -25.76 -12.86
C LEU A 6 -51.96 -25.65 -11.43
N PRO A 7 -51.40 -26.35 -10.44
CA PRO A 7 -51.81 -26.19 -9.05
C PRO A 7 -51.63 -24.73 -8.63
N SER A 8 -52.66 -24.15 -8.02
CA SER A 8 -52.59 -22.80 -7.47
C SER A 8 -51.43 -22.72 -6.48
N LEU A 9 -50.52 -21.76 -6.67
CA LEU A 9 -49.42 -21.49 -5.76
C LEU A 9 -49.97 -21.38 -4.32
N PRO A 10 -49.32 -22.03 -3.34
CA PRO A 10 -49.80 -21.97 -1.97
C PRO A 10 -49.67 -20.52 -1.46
N GLN A 11 -50.73 -20.02 -0.83
CA GLN A 11 -50.89 -18.59 -0.46
C GLN A 11 -50.05 -18.18 0.76
N ASP A 12 -49.32 -19.12 1.35
CA ASP A 12 -48.39 -18.96 2.46
C ASP A 12 -47.02 -18.39 2.04
N LEU A 13 -46.76 -18.23 0.74
CA LEU A 13 -45.58 -17.50 0.24
C LEU A 13 -45.59 -16.00 0.61
N ASN A 14 -46.71 -15.47 1.13
CA ASN A 14 -46.81 -14.11 1.66
C ASN A 14 -46.62 -14.01 3.18
N GLU A 15 -46.29 -15.11 3.86
CA GLU A 15 -46.08 -15.16 5.32
C GLU A 15 -44.61 -15.47 5.71
N ASP A 16 -43.63 -15.26 4.83
CA ASP A 16 -42.22 -15.29 5.26
C ASP A 16 -41.78 -13.92 5.78
N GLN A 17 -42.12 -13.73 7.06
CA GLN A 17 -41.32 -13.09 8.08
C GLN A 17 -40.93 -11.63 7.80
N SER A 18 -41.40 -10.78 8.71
CA SER A 18 -40.68 -9.61 9.19
C SER A 18 -39.28 -10.02 9.69
N ILE A 19 -38.39 -10.47 8.81
CA ILE A 19 -36.97 -10.21 8.95
C ILE A 19 -36.89 -8.71 8.76
N THR A 20 -37.20 -7.99 9.84
CA THR A 20 -36.80 -6.63 10.07
C THR A 20 -35.29 -6.68 10.03
N ARG A 21 -34.72 -6.70 8.81
CA ARG A 21 -33.32 -6.37 8.60
C ARG A 21 -33.22 -5.03 9.32
N PRO A 22 -32.46 -4.93 10.42
CA PRO A 22 -32.34 -3.66 11.11
C PRO A 22 -32.04 -2.63 10.03
N PRO A 23 -32.77 -1.51 9.98
CA PRO A 23 -32.55 -0.50 8.95
C PRO A 23 -31.05 -0.27 8.94
N ILE A 24 -30.38 -0.57 7.82
CA ILE A 24 -28.93 -0.48 7.77
C ILE A 24 -28.66 1.02 7.86
N SER A 25 -28.43 1.49 9.08
CA SER A 25 -28.16 2.88 9.37
C SER A 25 -26.76 3.14 8.86
N HIS A 26 -26.67 3.42 7.57
CA HIS A 26 -25.43 3.82 6.90
C HIS A 26 -25.00 5.24 7.30
N SER A 27 -25.62 5.85 8.32
CA SER A 27 -25.37 7.22 8.77
C SER A 27 -24.74 7.32 10.17
N GLY A 28 -23.97 6.30 10.58
CA GLY A 28 -23.12 6.37 11.75
C GLY A 28 -21.71 6.84 11.39
N ILE A 29 -21.16 7.81 12.13
CA ILE A 29 -19.71 8.04 12.12
C ILE A 29 -19.07 6.82 12.79
N HIS A 30 -18.46 5.94 11.99
CA HIS A 30 -17.72 4.80 12.52
C HIS A 30 -16.28 5.22 12.82
N HIS A 31 -15.90 5.12 14.08
CA HIS A 31 -14.54 5.42 14.51
C HIS A 31 -13.61 4.22 14.28
N PHE A 32 -12.37 4.51 13.91
CA PHE A 32 -11.30 3.51 13.93
C PHE A 32 -11.00 3.10 15.37
N LYS A 33 -10.94 1.79 15.62
CA LYS A 33 -10.54 1.21 16.91
C LYS A 33 -9.19 0.52 16.75
N PHE A 34 -8.22 0.84 17.60
CA PHE A 34 -6.91 0.19 17.62
C PHE A 34 -6.76 -0.63 18.90
N HIS A 35 -6.58 -1.95 18.75
CA HIS A 35 -6.51 -2.90 19.86
C HIS A 35 -5.08 -3.31 20.23
N GLY A 36 -4.06 -2.67 19.65
CA GLY A 36 -2.67 -3.05 19.86
C GLY A 36 -2.14 -2.62 21.23
N ASN A 37 -1.37 -3.50 21.87
CA ASN A 37 -0.70 -3.21 23.13
C ASN A 37 0.75 -2.73 22.88
N ALA A 38 1.13 -1.62 23.54
CA ALA A 38 2.46 -1.05 23.40
C ALA A 38 3.59 -1.98 23.88
N SER A 39 3.40 -2.75 24.95
CA SER A 39 4.43 -3.65 25.50
C SER A 39 4.65 -4.86 24.59
N GLU A 40 3.57 -5.42 24.05
CA GLU A 40 3.61 -6.49 23.05
C GLU A 40 4.34 -6.03 21.79
N TYR A 41 3.98 -4.85 21.27
CA TYR A 41 4.65 -4.25 20.12
C TYR A 41 6.13 -3.99 20.39
N PHE A 42 6.47 -3.50 21.58
CA PHE A 42 7.85 -3.23 21.97
C PHE A 42 8.72 -4.49 21.94
N GLY A 43 8.21 -5.61 22.49
CA GLY A 43 8.86 -6.92 22.42
C GLY A 43 9.13 -7.39 20.99
N ILE A 44 8.16 -7.22 20.09
CA ILE A 44 8.33 -7.54 18.66
C ILE A 44 9.37 -6.62 18.01
N TRP A 45 9.35 -5.33 18.33
CA TRP A 45 10.23 -4.33 17.75
C TRP A 45 11.69 -4.53 18.12
N ILE A 46 11.99 -4.80 19.40
CA ILE A 46 13.37 -4.97 19.87
C ILE A 46 14.03 -6.21 19.26
N VAL A 47 13.30 -7.34 19.19
CA VAL A 47 13.79 -8.58 18.56
C VAL A 47 14.07 -8.34 17.08
N ASN A 48 13.18 -7.62 16.40
CA ASN A 48 13.37 -7.28 14.99
C ASN A 48 14.57 -6.37 14.76
N ILE A 49 14.85 -5.40 15.65
CA ILE A 49 16.03 -4.55 15.57
C ILE A 49 17.30 -5.37 15.75
N LEU A 50 17.34 -6.21 16.79
CA LEU A 50 18.49 -7.07 17.07
C LEU A 50 18.81 -7.97 15.86
N LEU A 51 17.78 -8.64 15.31
CA LEU A 51 17.93 -9.45 14.10
C LEU A 51 18.39 -8.63 12.88
N THR A 52 17.90 -7.40 12.74
CA THR A 52 18.30 -6.52 11.63
C THR A 52 19.76 -6.13 11.73
N ILE A 53 20.27 -5.84 12.94
CA ILE A 53 21.68 -5.50 13.16
C ILE A 53 22.56 -6.72 12.91
N ILE A 54 22.25 -7.86 13.53
CA ILE A 54 23.04 -9.10 13.42
C ILE A 54 23.13 -9.58 11.96
N THR A 55 22.06 -9.40 11.18
CA THR A 55 22.02 -9.83 9.77
C THR A 55 22.49 -8.76 8.77
N LEU A 56 23.14 -7.68 9.24
CA LEU A 56 23.60 -6.57 8.41
C LEU A 56 22.48 -6.04 7.50
N SER A 57 21.31 -5.76 8.08
CA SER A 57 20.10 -5.27 7.41
C SER A 57 19.39 -6.26 6.48
N LEU A 58 19.85 -7.51 6.35
CA LEU A 58 19.17 -8.51 5.53
C LEU A 58 17.77 -8.84 6.06
N TYR A 59 17.58 -8.89 7.40
CA TYR A 59 16.28 -9.16 8.03
C TYR A 59 15.27 -8.01 7.96
N ALA A 60 15.68 -6.79 7.60
CA ALA A 60 14.82 -5.60 7.61
C ALA A 60 13.49 -5.76 6.82
N PRO A 61 13.41 -6.46 5.68
CA PRO A 61 12.14 -6.73 5.00
C PRO A 61 11.15 -7.55 5.85
N TRP A 62 11.61 -8.54 6.60
CA TRP A 62 10.78 -9.35 7.50
C TRP A 62 10.28 -8.52 8.67
N ALA A 63 11.19 -7.75 9.29
CA ALA A 63 10.84 -6.80 10.35
C ALA A 63 9.74 -5.82 9.89
N LYS A 64 9.87 -5.27 8.68
CA LYS A 64 8.87 -4.38 8.06
C LYS A 64 7.52 -5.09 7.92
N VAL A 65 7.49 -6.28 7.31
CA VAL A 65 6.25 -7.01 7.08
C VAL A 65 5.57 -7.40 8.39
N ARG A 66 6.33 -7.84 9.40
CA ARG A 66 5.81 -8.21 10.72
C ARG A 66 5.17 -7.02 11.43
N ARG A 67 5.84 -5.87 11.38
CA ARG A 67 5.29 -4.60 11.88
C ARG A 67 3.96 -4.27 11.20
N LEU A 68 3.91 -4.31 9.86
CA LEU A 68 2.68 -4.00 9.11
C LEU A 68 1.53 -4.95 9.45
N ARG A 69 1.80 -6.26 9.56
CA ARG A 69 0.79 -7.24 9.98
C ARG A 69 0.24 -6.96 11.37
N TYR A 70 1.11 -6.58 12.31
CA TYR A 70 0.69 -6.21 13.67
C TYR A 70 -0.24 -4.99 13.67
N PHE A 71 0.13 -3.91 12.99
CA PHE A 71 -0.71 -2.72 12.95
C PHE A 71 -2.04 -2.96 12.22
N TYR A 72 -2.02 -3.65 11.08
CA TYR A 72 -3.22 -3.92 10.29
C TYR A 72 -4.18 -4.84 11.06
N GLY A 73 -3.68 -5.94 11.61
CA GLY A 73 -4.50 -6.91 12.36
C GLY A 73 -5.03 -6.39 13.70
N ASN A 74 -4.46 -5.30 14.23
CA ASN A 74 -4.95 -4.62 15.43
C ASN A 74 -5.77 -3.37 15.13
N THR A 75 -5.89 -2.97 13.85
CA THR A 75 -6.74 -1.85 13.43
C THR A 75 -8.08 -2.41 12.95
N GLU A 76 -9.15 -1.98 13.61
CA GLU A 76 -10.51 -2.36 13.30
C GLU A 76 -11.31 -1.15 12.82
N PHE A 77 -12.09 -1.37 11.77
CA PHE A 77 -13.06 -0.43 11.22
C PHE A 77 -14.33 -1.23 10.92
N PHE A 78 -15.51 -0.72 11.28
CA PHE A 78 -16.80 -1.39 11.05
C PHE A 78 -16.80 -2.90 11.42
N GLU A 79 -16.32 -3.24 12.63
CA GLU A 79 -16.24 -4.62 13.16
C GLU A 79 -15.37 -5.58 12.33
N ARG A 80 -14.56 -5.05 11.40
CA ARG A 80 -13.63 -5.82 10.57
C ARG A 80 -12.22 -5.25 10.66
N ARG A 81 -11.24 -6.16 10.62
CA ARG A 81 -9.83 -5.80 10.70
C ARG A 81 -9.22 -5.66 9.31
N PHE A 82 -8.14 -4.88 9.25
CA PHE A 82 -7.30 -4.83 8.06
C PHE A 82 -6.31 -6.00 8.05
N ASP A 83 -5.93 -6.45 6.86
CA ASP A 83 -4.96 -7.52 6.68
C ASP A 83 -3.85 -7.11 5.73
N PHE A 84 -2.62 -7.56 6.02
CA PHE A 84 -1.46 -7.32 5.16
C PHE A 84 -0.75 -8.64 4.79
N THR A 85 -0.90 -9.08 3.53
CA THR A 85 -0.34 -10.34 3.01
C THR A 85 1.00 -10.15 2.28
N GLY A 86 1.75 -9.09 2.59
CA GLY A 86 3.03 -8.81 1.94
C GLY A 86 4.09 -9.89 2.18
N ILE A 87 4.78 -10.28 1.10
CA ILE A 87 5.86 -11.29 1.13
C ILE A 87 7.22 -10.57 1.30
N PRO A 88 7.97 -10.82 2.39
CA PRO A 88 9.22 -10.11 2.67
C PRO A 88 10.35 -10.45 1.69
N THR A 89 10.39 -11.68 1.15
CA THR A 89 11.43 -12.11 0.20
C THR A 89 11.39 -11.30 -1.10
N LYS A 90 10.20 -10.91 -1.58
CA LYS A 90 10.06 -10.04 -2.77
C LYS A 90 10.66 -8.65 -2.53
N ILE A 91 10.51 -8.12 -1.32
CA ILE A 91 11.12 -6.84 -0.93
C ILE A 91 12.65 -7.01 -0.84
N LEU A 92 13.14 -8.15 -0.31
CA LEU A 92 14.56 -8.43 -0.25
C LEU A 92 15.19 -8.50 -1.64
N ILE A 93 14.60 -9.22 -2.59
CA ILE A 93 15.12 -9.34 -3.95
C ILE A 93 15.30 -7.96 -4.59
N GLY A 94 14.31 -7.07 -4.45
CA GLY A 94 14.43 -5.70 -4.94
C GLY A 94 15.58 -4.92 -4.31
N ARG A 95 15.85 -5.13 -3.01
CA ARG A 95 16.99 -4.52 -2.32
C ARG A 95 18.33 -5.08 -2.77
N LEU A 96 18.42 -6.39 -3.00
CA LEU A 96 19.64 -7.02 -3.50
C LEU A 96 19.97 -6.54 -4.92
N ILE A 97 18.95 -6.36 -5.77
CA ILE A 97 19.13 -5.75 -7.10
C ILE A 97 19.63 -4.30 -6.95
N ALA A 98 19.00 -3.50 -6.10
CA ALA A 98 19.43 -2.12 -5.85
C ALA A 98 20.87 -2.04 -5.30
N LEU A 99 21.25 -2.96 -4.41
CA LEU A 99 22.61 -3.07 -3.89
C LEU A 99 23.60 -3.43 -5.01
N GLY A 100 23.26 -4.38 -5.88
CA GLY A 100 24.07 -4.74 -7.04
C GLY A 100 24.28 -3.56 -7.99
N ILE A 101 23.22 -2.81 -8.30
CA ILE A 101 23.29 -1.59 -9.11
C ILE A 101 24.18 -0.54 -8.44
N TYR A 102 24.04 -0.34 -7.12
CA TYR A 102 24.86 0.60 -6.37
C TYR A 102 26.35 0.22 -6.40
N VAL A 103 26.68 -1.05 -6.19
CA VAL A 103 28.07 -1.54 -6.25
C VAL A 103 28.64 -1.36 -7.66
N ALA A 104 27.88 -1.74 -8.69
CA ALA A 104 28.30 -1.55 -10.09
C ALA A 104 28.51 -0.07 -10.44
N PHE A 105 27.61 0.80 -9.98
CA PHE A 105 27.73 2.25 -10.13
C PHE A 105 28.96 2.80 -9.41
N SER A 106 29.20 2.37 -8.16
CA SER A 106 30.36 2.78 -7.35
C SER A 106 31.68 2.41 -8.03
N ILE A 107 31.81 1.18 -8.53
CA ILE A 107 33.01 0.75 -9.27
C ILE A 107 33.15 1.53 -10.58
N SER A 108 32.08 1.66 -11.36
CA SER A 108 32.10 2.40 -12.64
C SER A 108 32.49 3.87 -12.46
N SER A 109 32.13 4.46 -11.31
CA SER A 109 32.40 5.86 -11.01
C SER A 109 33.88 6.20 -10.85
N GLN A 110 34.73 5.19 -10.61
CA GLN A 110 36.18 5.37 -10.48
C GLN A 110 36.88 5.59 -11.84
N TYR A 111 36.22 5.23 -12.95
CA TYR A 111 36.83 5.25 -14.28
C TYR A 111 36.45 6.46 -15.12
N SER A 112 35.23 6.97 -14.99
CA SER A 112 34.72 8.06 -15.83
C SER A 112 33.74 8.93 -15.09
N MET A 113 34.06 10.23 -14.98
CA MET A 113 33.16 11.23 -14.41
C MET A 113 31.85 11.34 -15.20
N ILE A 114 31.90 11.19 -16.52
CA ILE A 114 30.70 11.23 -17.39
C ILE A 114 29.80 10.04 -17.09
N ALA A 115 30.37 8.83 -16.91
CA ALA A 115 29.59 7.65 -16.54
C ALA A 115 28.90 7.84 -15.18
N THR A 116 29.58 8.48 -14.21
CA THR A 116 29.00 8.83 -12.91
C THR A 116 27.80 9.75 -13.04
N VAL A 117 27.91 10.84 -13.80
CA VAL A 117 26.80 11.79 -13.99
C VAL A 117 25.62 11.11 -14.67
N VAL A 118 25.86 10.34 -15.73
CA VAL A 118 24.80 9.59 -16.43
C VAL A 118 24.14 8.59 -15.48
N GLY A 119 24.92 7.85 -14.68
CA GLY A 119 24.39 6.90 -13.70
C GLY A 119 23.51 7.57 -12.64
N ILE A 120 23.92 8.74 -12.11
CA ILE A 120 23.10 9.52 -11.17
C ILE A 120 21.78 9.93 -11.81
N VAL A 121 21.81 10.45 -13.04
CA VAL A 121 20.59 10.85 -13.76
C VAL A 121 19.64 9.67 -13.96
N VAL A 122 20.17 8.50 -14.35
CA VAL A 122 19.37 7.28 -14.53
C VAL A 122 18.77 6.82 -13.20
N LEU A 123 19.54 6.79 -12.12
CA LEU A 123 19.05 6.42 -10.79
C LEU A 123 17.97 7.40 -10.31
N TYR A 124 18.16 8.69 -10.53
CA TYR A 124 17.18 9.72 -10.18
C TYR A 124 15.88 9.56 -10.97
N MET A 125 15.95 9.26 -12.27
CA MET A 125 14.79 8.97 -13.10
C MET A 125 14.06 7.68 -12.70
N ALA A 126 14.74 6.74 -12.05
CA ALA A 126 14.12 5.51 -11.55
C ALA A 126 13.26 5.74 -10.28
N VAL A 127 13.46 6.85 -9.55
CA VAL A 127 12.73 7.18 -8.30
C VAL A 127 11.21 7.18 -8.46
N PRO A 128 10.58 7.90 -9.42
CA PRO A 128 9.13 7.89 -9.58
C PRO A 128 8.58 6.49 -9.86
N TRP A 129 9.31 5.67 -10.62
CA TRP A 129 8.94 4.28 -10.85
C TRP A 129 9.00 3.44 -9.57
N LEU A 130 10.03 3.62 -8.74
CA LEU A 130 10.21 2.89 -7.48
C LEU A 130 9.15 3.26 -6.42
N ILE A 131 8.82 4.55 -6.30
CA ILE A 131 7.75 5.03 -5.42
C ILE A 131 6.43 4.36 -5.84
N ARG A 132 6.11 4.42 -7.13
CA ARG A 132 4.93 3.79 -7.70
C ARG A 132 4.90 2.27 -7.47
N ALA A 133 6.03 1.59 -7.67
CA ALA A 133 6.15 0.15 -7.43
C ALA A 133 5.89 -0.20 -5.95
N THR A 134 6.36 0.63 -5.03
CA THR A 134 6.14 0.48 -3.58
C THR A 134 4.67 0.67 -3.20
N LEU A 135 4.01 1.68 -3.78
CA LEU A 135 2.59 1.95 -3.56
C LEU A 135 1.72 0.81 -4.09
N ARG A 136 1.98 0.39 -5.34
CA ARG A 136 1.32 -0.76 -5.97
C ARG A 136 1.51 -2.05 -5.17
N PHE A 137 2.73 -2.29 -4.67
CA PHE A 137 3.00 -3.45 -3.83
C PHE A 137 2.20 -3.39 -2.53
N THR A 138 2.19 -2.25 -1.85
CA THR A 138 1.44 -2.09 -0.59
C THR A 138 -0.05 -2.28 -0.80
N ALA A 139 -0.64 -1.64 -1.82
CA ALA A 139 -2.06 -1.75 -2.15
C ALA A 139 -2.47 -3.21 -2.40
N ARG A 140 -1.79 -3.90 -3.32
CA ARG A 140 -2.12 -5.29 -3.70
C ARG A 140 -2.01 -6.29 -2.56
N ASN A 141 -1.20 -5.98 -1.55
CA ASN A 141 -1.02 -6.83 -0.38
C ASN A 141 -1.85 -6.38 0.82
N SER A 142 -2.59 -5.29 0.71
CA SER A 142 -3.52 -4.81 1.75
C SER A 142 -4.93 -5.29 1.45
N LYS A 143 -5.66 -5.65 2.50
CA LYS A 143 -7.07 -6.09 2.42
C LYS A 143 -7.86 -5.54 3.58
N TYR A 144 -9.17 -5.44 3.38
CA TYR A 144 -10.14 -5.07 4.40
C TYR A 144 -11.38 -5.96 4.29
N GLY A 145 -11.51 -6.91 5.21
CA GLY A 145 -12.44 -8.04 5.03
C GLY A 145 -12.19 -8.76 3.70
N ASN A 146 -13.24 -8.86 2.87
CA ASN A 146 -13.15 -9.49 1.55
C ASN A 146 -12.67 -8.54 0.44
N ALA A 147 -12.59 -7.23 0.68
CA ALA A 147 -12.15 -6.26 -0.31
C ALA A 147 -10.61 -6.16 -0.36
N ARG A 148 -10.04 -6.11 -1.57
CA ARG A 148 -8.61 -5.90 -1.78
C ARG A 148 -8.38 -4.47 -2.27
N PHE A 149 -7.28 -3.87 -1.83
CA PHE A 149 -6.90 -2.54 -2.30
C PHE A 149 -6.19 -2.65 -3.67
N TYR A 150 -6.59 -1.79 -4.60
CA TYR A 150 -5.99 -1.70 -5.93
C TYR A 150 -5.32 -0.35 -6.13
N PHE A 151 -4.21 -0.35 -6.88
CA PHE A 151 -3.49 0.87 -7.24
C PHE A 151 -3.58 1.07 -8.76
N GLY A 152 -4.45 1.98 -9.18
CA GLY A 152 -4.67 2.41 -10.57
C GLY A 152 -3.68 3.45 -11.11
N GLY A 153 -2.76 3.98 -10.31
CA GLY A 153 -1.87 5.08 -10.72
C GLY A 153 -1.00 4.71 -11.93
N THR A 154 -0.99 5.56 -12.94
CA THR A 154 -0.24 5.32 -14.19
C THR A 154 1.24 5.68 -14.05
N ILE A 155 2.06 5.15 -14.96
CA ILE A 155 3.49 5.52 -15.03
C ILE A 155 3.61 7.00 -15.41
N LYS A 156 2.84 7.45 -16.40
CA LYS A 156 2.85 8.82 -16.91
C LYS A 156 2.56 9.84 -15.81
N GLU A 157 1.55 9.60 -14.97
CA GLU A 157 1.22 10.48 -13.84
C GLU A 157 2.35 10.58 -12.82
N SER A 158 3.01 9.45 -12.53
CA SER A 158 4.13 9.42 -11.58
C SER A 158 5.31 10.27 -12.05
N TYR A 159 5.62 10.23 -13.36
CA TYR A 159 6.65 11.09 -13.95
C TYR A 159 6.21 12.54 -14.08
N LYS A 160 4.94 12.84 -14.41
CA LYS A 160 4.41 14.21 -14.47
C LYS A 160 4.57 14.91 -13.12
N ILE A 161 4.22 14.23 -12.03
CA ILE A 161 4.30 14.81 -10.68
C ILE A 161 5.73 14.87 -10.16
N PHE A 162 6.59 13.95 -10.58
CA PHE A 162 8.03 14.08 -10.33
C PHE A 162 8.61 15.33 -10.98
N LEU A 163 8.31 15.57 -12.26
CA LEU A 163 8.74 16.78 -12.97
C LEU A 163 8.18 18.06 -12.33
N LEU A 164 6.90 18.05 -11.95
CA LEU A 164 6.29 19.17 -11.22
C LEU A 164 6.98 19.41 -9.87
N SER A 165 7.35 18.34 -9.16
CA SER A 165 8.06 18.43 -7.88
C SER A 165 9.48 19.00 -8.05
N ILE A 166 10.19 18.62 -9.11
CA ILE A 166 11.50 19.21 -9.46
C ILE A 166 11.34 20.70 -9.74
N LEU A 167 10.31 21.07 -10.53
CA LEU A 167 10.03 22.46 -10.86
C LEU A 167 9.75 23.27 -9.58
N VAL A 168 8.85 22.80 -8.73
CA VAL A 168 8.54 23.43 -7.44
C VAL A 168 9.81 23.55 -6.59
N TYR A 169 10.64 22.51 -6.52
CA TYR A 169 11.88 22.53 -5.75
C TYR A 169 12.86 23.60 -6.25
N ILE A 170 13.07 23.72 -7.57
CA ILE A 170 13.94 24.72 -8.18
C ILE A 170 13.42 26.14 -7.92
N PHE A 171 12.15 26.41 -8.24
CA PHE A 171 11.59 27.75 -8.14
C PHE A 171 11.42 28.26 -6.71
N THR A 172 11.29 27.35 -5.74
CA THR A 172 11.11 27.71 -4.34
C THR A 172 12.39 27.54 -3.52
N LEU A 173 13.51 27.18 -4.15
CA LEU A 173 14.78 26.86 -3.49
C LEU A 173 14.60 25.88 -2.32
N GLY A 174 13.69 24.92 -2.47
CA GLY A 174 13.38 23.91 -1.46
C GLY A 174 12.41 24.35 -0.34
N ILE A 175 11.98 25.62 -0.27
CA ILE A 175 11.06 26.11 0.77
C ILE A 175 9.70 25.38 0.69
N PHE A 176 9.24 25.03 -0.51
CA PHE A 176 7.95 24.35 -0.72
C PHE A 176 8.07 22.83 -0.90
N THR A 177 9.08 22.18 -0.33
CA THR A 177 9.13 20.71 -0.20
C THR A 177 7.84 20.06 0.37
N PRO A 178 7.09 20.64 1.34
CA PRO A 178 5.83 20.04 1.78
C PRO A 178 4.77 19.95 0.67
N VAL A 179 4.76 20.87 -0.30
CA VAL A 179 3.81 20.82 -1.42
C VAL A 179 4.14 19.69 -2.38
N ALA A 180 5.42 19.42 -2.64
CA ALA A 180 5.84 18.26 -3.42
C ALA A 180 5.37 16.95 -2.79
N ILE A 181 5.49 16.81 -1.46
CA ILE A 181 4.99 15.63 -0.72
C ILE A 181 3.48 15.52 -0.82
N TRP A 182 2.75 16.64 -0.70
CA TRP A 182 1.30 16.67 -0.82
C TRP A 182 0.83 16.24 -2.22
N LEU A 183 1.49 16.70 -3.29
CA LEU A 183 1.19 16.31 -4.67
C LEU A 183 1.30 14.79 -4.87
N TYR A 184 2.33 14.17 -4.31
CA TYR A 184 2.50 12.71 -4.35
C TYR A 184 1.39 11.97 -3.59
N LYS A 185 0.96 12.49 -2.44
CA LYS A 185 -0.17 11.92 -1.68
C LYS A 185 -1.50 12.00 -2.43
N ASN A 186 -1.73 13.07 -3.18
CA ASN A 186 -2.99 13.28 -3.89
C ASN A 186 -3.25 12.20 -4.95
N ILE A 187 -2.21 11.77 -5.69
CA ILE A 187 -2.34 10.64 -6.64
C ILE A 187 -2.83 9.38 -5.94
N ILE A 188 -2.27 9.10 -4.76
CA ILE A 188 -2.59 7.91 -3.98
C ILE A 188 -4.08 7.90 -3.66
N LEU A 189 -4.61 9.02 -3.16
CA LEU A 189 -6.01 9.14 -2.75
C LEU A 189 -6.99 9.11 -3.94
N ILE A 190 -6.71 9.86 -5.01
CA ILE A 190 -7.58 9.93 -6.19
C ILE A 190 -7.70 8.57 -6.88
N THR A 191 -6.59 7.82 -6.92
CA THR A 191 -6.55 6.49 -7.53
C THR A 191 -7.42 5.46 -6.80
N TYR A 192 -7.66 5.60 -5.50
CA TYR A 192 -8.53 4.69 -4.74
C TYR A 192 -10.03 5.03 -4.87
N MET A 193 -10.38 6.21 -5.37
CA MET A 193 -11.77 6.72 -5.40
C MET A 193 -12.45 6.61 -6.76
N LEU A 194 -11.72 6.22 -7.83
CA LEU A 194 -12.21 6.25 -9.22
C LEU A 194 -12.57 4.87 -9.81
N ASP A 195 -12.78 3.86 -8.97
CA ASP A 195 -13.54 2.66 -9.37
C ASP A 195 -14.89 2.70 -8.64
N ASN A 196 -15.84 3.42 -9.23
CA ASN A 196 -17.28 3.24 -9.03
C ASN A 196 -17.97 3.34 -10.39
#